data_AF-A0A2V6AR23-F1
#
_entry.id   AF-A0A2V6AR23-F1
#
_cell.length_a   1.000
_cell.length_b   1.000
_cell.length_c   1.000
_cell.angle_alpha   90.00
_cell.angle_beta   90.00
_cell.angle_gamma   90.00
#
_symmetry.space_group_name_H-M   'P 1'
#
loop_
_entity.id
_entity.type
_entity.pdbx_description
1 polymer ?
#
loop_
_entity_poly.entity_id
_entity_poly.type
_entity_poly.pdbx_seq_one_letter_code
_entity_poly.pdbx_strand_id
1 'polypeptide(L)'
;FSIDPLSAVALGATFALEYAWHSARFSADHAILALVWYIGFVAVFAIFPFLFHRQFAEKTVPWATAALAAPLHFLLVYDVLRTAYPSSMPGLIPAAFSVPSLLGLIALLKRTPAQSPARKAQLALFGGAALFFITLIFPIQFDRQWITLGWALEGVALCWLFQRVPHPGLRLVGTALLAVAFVRLALNPAIFSYHGRSVTPIFNWYLYTYGIVTVCLFAAARLLAPPRNLVLGRNIRPLLYALGTILAFLLLNIEIADYFSRPGMATLTFQFSGNFARDMSYSIAWASFALLLLIIGIRQNVRPVRYASLGLLGVTILKLFLHDLSQLDQLYRIAAFVVVAIIAIFASFLYQRFLGLSHKPTR
;
A
#
# COMPACT_ATOMS: atom_id res chain seq x y z
N PHE A 1 -34.80 2.70 30.49
CA PHE A 1 -33.47 2.13 30.29
C PHE A 1 -33.22 1.97 28.79
N SER A 2 -32.18 2.60 28.25
CA SER A 2 -31.81 2.35 26.85
C SER A 2 -31.12 0.99 26.79
N ILE A 3 -31.65 0.07 25.99
CA ILE A 3 -31.10 -1.27 25.77
C ILE A 3 -29.85 -1.20 24.86
N ASP A 4 -29.65 -0.07 24.17
CA ASP A 4 -28.62 0.12 23.15
C ASP A 4 -27.18 -0.20 23.64
N PRO A 5 -26.68 0.32 24.78
CA PRO A 5 -25.32 0.03 25.25
C PRO A 5 -25.15 -1.40 25.78
N LEU A 6 -26.24 -2.08 26.17
CA LEU A 6 -26.15 -3.40 26.79
C LEU A 6 -25.51 -4.43 25.85
N SER A 7 -25.75 -4.32 24.54
CA SER A 7 -25.14 -5.19 23.54
C SER A 7 -23.61 -5.09 23.52
N ALA A 8 -23.07 -3.86 23.58
CA ALA A 8 -21.64 -3.62 23.59
C ALA A 8 -20.99 -4.05 24.91
N VAL A 9 -21.65 -3.77 26.05
CA VAL A 9 -21.20 -4.23 27.37
C VAL A 9 -21.18 -5.76 27.44
N ALA A 10 -22.21 -6.43 26.92
CA ALA A 10 -22.28 -7.88 26.87
C ALA A 10 -21.13 -8.46 26.02
N LEU A 11 -20.89 -7.92 24.81
CA LEU A 11 -19.78 -8.36 23.97
C LEU A 11 -18.42 -8.18 24.66
N GLY A 12 -18.19 -7.03 25.27
CA GLY A 12 -16.95 -6.75 25.99
C GLY A 12 -16.74 -7.68 27.18
N ALA A 13 -17.78 -7.91 27.98
CA ALA A 13 -17.72 -8.80 29.14
C ALA A 13 -17.51 -10.26 28.74
N THR A 14 -18.22 -10.75 27.71
CA THR A 14 -18.04 -12.10 27.17
C THR A 14 -16.61 -12.28 26.66
N PHE A 15 -16.12 -11.37 25.80
CA PHE A 15 -14.77 -11.46 25.27
C PHE A 15 -13.71 -11.42 26.37
N ALA A 16 -13.87 -10.54 27.38
CA ALA A 16 -12.93 -10.47 28.49
C ALA A 16 -12.89 -11.77 29.31
N LEU A 17 -14.05 -12.38 29.57
CA LEU A 17 -14.14 -13.66 30.26
C LEU A 17 -13.48 -14.78 29.46
N GLU A 18 -13.78 -14.87 28.16
CA GLU A 18 -13.19 -15.87 27.27
C GLU A 18 -11.68 -15.70 27.14
N TYR A 19 -11.20 -14.46 27.02
CA TYR A 19 -9.76 -14.16 26.98
C TYR A 19 -9.06 -14.54 28.28
N ALA A 20 -9.65 -14.23 29.44
CA ALA A 20 -9.11 -14.61 30.75
C ALA A 20 -9.07 -16.14 30.92
N TRP A 21 -10.11 -16.84 30.48
CA TRP A 21 -10.14 -18.30 30.51
C TRP A 21 -9.10 -18.90 29.56
N HIS A 22 -9.03 -18.40 28.32
CA HIS A 22 -8.11 -18.90 27.30
C HIS A 22 -6.66 -18.75 27.75
N SER A 23 -6.27 -17.56 28.22
CA SER A 23 -4.91 -17.30 28.71
C SER A 23 -4.50 -18.13 29.92
N ALA A 24 -5.45 -18.50 30.79
CA ALA A 24 -5.16 -19.23 32.01
C ALA A 24 -5.30 -20.76 31.88
N ARG A 25 -6.14 -21.26 30.97
CA ARG A 25 -6.62 -22.65 31.00
C ARG A 25 -6.67 -23.35 29.64
N PHE A 26 -6.47 -22.65 28.53
CA PHE A 26 -6.55 -23.29 27.22
C PHE A 26 -5.49 -24.39 27.06
N SER A 27 -5.94 -25.53 26.52
CA SER A 27 -5.10 -26.66 26.13
C SER A 27 -5.55 -27.17 24.76
N ALA A 28 -4.60 -27.59 23.92
CA ALA A 28 -4.88 -28.07 22.57
C ALA A 28 -5.79 -29.32 22.56
N ASP A 29 -5.75 -30.12 23.63
CA ASP A 29 -6.60 -31.31 23.79
C ASP A 29 -8.10 -30.99 23.79
N HIS A 30 -8.47 -29.77 24.17
CA HIS A 30 -9.87 -29.31 24.25
C HIS A 30 -10.22 -28.28 23.16
N ALA A 31 -9.46 -28.25 22.05
CA ALA A 31 -9.60 -27.25 21.00
C ALA A 31 -11.01 -27.16 20.39
N ILE A 32 -11.66 -28.30 20.14
CA ILE A 32 -13.02 -28.32 19.57
C ILE A 32 -14.01 -27.62 20.50
N LEU A 33 -13.94 -27.89 21.81
CA LEU A 33 -14.82 -27.26 22.79
C LEU A 33 -14.62 -25.75 22.82
N ALA A 34 -13.37 -25.28 22.84
CA ALA A 34 -13.04 -23.86 22.79
C ALA A 34 -13.54 -23.20 21.49
N LEU A 35 -13.37 -23.86 20.33
CA LEU A 35 -13.86 -23.35 19.04
C LEU A 35 -15.38 -23.23 19.00
N VAL A 36 -16.10 -24.27 19.43
CA VAL A 36 -17.57 -24.25 19.48
C VAL A 36 -18.05 -23.10 20.36
N TRP A 37 -17.40 -22.88 21.50
CA TRP A 37 -17.72 -21.78 22.40
C TRP A 37 -17.51 -20.42 21.74
N TYR A 38 -16.31 -20.12 21.24
CA TYR A 38 -16.01 -18.82 20.62
C TYR A 38 -16.83 -18.54 19.36
N ILE A 39 -16.99 -19.54 18.48
CA ILE A 39 -17.81 -19.40 17.27
C ILE A 39 -19.29 -19.24 17.65
N GLY A 40 -19.74 -19.94 18.70
CA GLY A 40 -21.08 -19.79 19.25
C GLY A 40 -21.38 -18.34 19.67
N PHE A 41 -20.49 -17.72 20.45
CA PHE A 41 -20.67 -16.32 20.85
C PHE A 41 -20.54 -15.33 19.70
N VAL A 42 -19.62 -15.56 18.77
CA VAL A 42 -19.57 -14.77 17.52
C VAL A 42 -20.91 -14.84 16.79
N ALA A 43 -21.49 -16.03 16.63
CA ALA A 43 -22.76 -16.21 15.96
C ALA A 43 -23.91 -15.50 16.71
N VAL A 44 -23.97 -15.63 18.04
CA VAL A 44 -24.97 -14.96 18.88
C VAL A 44 -24.94 -13.44 18.65
N PHE A 45 -23.77 -12.81 18.80
CA PHE A 45 -23.67 -11.36 18.62
C PHE A 45 -23.84 -10.93 17.17
N ALA A 46 -23.33 -11.68 16.20
CA ALA A 46 -23.45 -11.35 14.78
C ALA A 46 -24.90 -11.42 14.28
N ILE A 47 -25.68 -12.39 14.75
CA ILE A 47 -27.08 -12.64 14.32
C ILE A 47 -28.07 -11.74 15.09
N PHE A 48 -27.75 -11.34 16.31
CA PHE A 48 -28.63 -10.57 17.20
C PHE A 48 -29.37 -9.39 16.54
N PRO A 49 -28.72 -8.42 15.87
CA PRO A 49 -29.43 -7.29 15.27
C PRO A 49 -30.29 -7.69 14.05
N PHE A 50 -30.03 -8.84 13.43
CA PHE A 50 -30.83 -9.34 12.31
C PHE A 50 -32.13 -10.00 12.76
N LEU A 51 -32.13 -10.68 13.92
CA LEU A 51 -33.35 -11.27 14.51
C LEU A 51 -34.33 -10.19 14.93
N PHE A 52 -33.83 -9.14 15.58
CA PHE A 52 -34.62 -8.02 16.07
C PHE A 52 -34.52 -6.79 15.16
N HIS A 53 -34.45 -7.01 13.84
CA HIS A 53 -34.20 -5.96 12.84
C HIS A 53 -35.14 -4.76 12.99
N ARG A 54 -36.44 -4.97 13.24
CA ARG A 54 -37.43 -3.89 13.42
C ARG A 54 -37.11 -2.99 14.62
N GLN A 55 -36.56 -3.55 15.69
CA GLN A 55 -36.23 -2.80 16.91
C GLN A 55 -34.91 -2.04 16.76
N PHE A 56 -33.96 -2.59 15.99
CA PHE A 56 -32.61 -2.05 15.88
C PHE A 56 -32.29 -1.37 14.56
N ALA A 57 -33.25 -1.25 13.63
CA ALA A 57 -33.02 -0.71 12.28
C ALA A 57 -32.35 0.68 12.28
N GLU A 58 -32.69 1.54 13.24
CA GLU A 58 -32.15 2.90 13.36
C GLU A 58 -31.03 3.03 14.41
N LYS A 59 -30.73 1.94 15.13
CA LYS A 59 -29.71 1.94 16.17
C LYS A 59 -28.35 1.65 15.55
N THR A 60 -27.28 2.24 16.10
CA THR A 60 -25.91 1.98 15.62
C THR A 60 -25.21 0.95 16.49
N VAL A 61 -25.42 0.99 17.81
CA VAL A 61 -24.66 0.16 18.76
C VAL A 61 -24.87 -1.35 18.52
N PRO A 62 -26.10 -1.89 18.39
CA PRO A 62 -26.28 -3.33 18.16
C PRO A 62 -25.62 -3.84 16.87
N TRP A 63 -25.60 -3.01 15.82
CA TRP A 63 -24.94 -3.34 14.55
C TRP A 63 -23.42 -3.24 14.65
N ALA A 64 -22.90 -2.27 15.40
CA ALA A 64 -21.48 -2.15 15.68
C ALA A 64 -20.99 -3.34 16.51
N THR A 65 -21.73 -3.73 17.54
CA THR A 65 -21.49 -4.95 18.33
C THR A 65 -21.41 -6.18 17.43
N ALA A 66 -22.40 -6.37 16.55
CA ALA A 66 -22.41 -7.50 15.63
C ALA A 66 -21.22 -7.51 14.65
N ALA A 67 -20.86 -6.35 14.11
CA ALA A 67 -19.72 -6.24 13.20
C ALA A 67 -18.36 -6.43 13.90
N LEU A 68 -18.24 -6.05 15.18
CA LEU A 68 -17.03 -6.19 15.99
C LEU A 68 -16.87 -7.57 16.64
N ALA A 69 -17.95 -8.36 16.76
CA ALA A 69 -17.91 -9.68 17.38
C ALA A 69 -16.86 -10.59 16.74
N ALA A 70 -16.87 -10.68 15.39
CA ALA A 70 -15.92 -11.50 14.66
C ALA A 70 -14.46 -10.99 14.80
N PRO A 71 -14.13 -9.70 14.55
CA PRO A 71 -12.77 -9.19 14.76
C PRO A 71 -12.19 -9.44 16.15
N LEU A 72 -12.98 -9.29 17.22
CA LEU A 72 -12.51 -9.52 18.58
C LEU A 72 -12.20 -11.00 18.84
N HIS A 73 -13.16 -11.88 18.56
CA HIS A 73 -13.01 -13.32 18.83
C HIS A 73 -12.06 -14.02 17.85
N PHE A 74 -11.78 -13.43 16.69
CA PHE A 74 -10.79 -13.95 15.75
C PHE A 74 -9.44 -14.19 16.42
N LEU A 75 -9.02 -13.34 17.37
CA LEU A 75 -7.77 -13.51 18.09
C LEU A 75 -7.70 -14.85 18.84
N LEU A 76 -8.79 -15.21 19.52
CA LEU A 76 -8.91 -16.47 20.25
C LEU A 76 -9.02 -17.67 19.31
N VAL A 77 -9.90 -17.57 18.30
CA VAL A 77 -10.11 -18.65 17.33
C VAL A 77 -8.86 -18.93 16.52
N TYR A 78 -8.13 -17.89 16.12
CA TYR A 78 -6.88 -18.02 15.39
C TYR A 78 -5.80 -18.69 16.24
N ASP A 79 -5.70 -18.36 17.54
CA ASP A 79 -4.75 -19.01 18.43
C ASP A 79 -5.06 -20.50 18.62
N VAL A 80 -6.33 -20.86 18.85
CA VAL A 80 -6.75 -22.26 18.95
C VAL A 80 -6.44 -23.05 17.68
N LEU A 81 -6.77 -22.50 16.50
CA LEU A 81 -6.51 -23.18 15.24
C LEU A 81 -5.01 -23.30 14.97
N ARG A 82 -4.23 -22.27 15.27
CA ARG A 82 -2.78 -22.29 15.07
C ARG A 82 -2.08 -23.32 15.96
N THR A 83 -2.54 -23.47 17.20
CA THR A 83 -1.92 -24.35 18.21
C THR A 83 -2.37 -25.80 18.07
N ALA A 84 -3.67 -26.04 17.88
CA ALA A 84 -4.22 -27.40 17.84
C ALA A 84 -4.32 -27.99 16.43
N TYR A 85 -4.46 -27.16 15.39
CA TYR A 85 -4.62 -27.59 14.01
C TYR A 85 -3.73 -26.80 13.03
N PRO A 86 -2.39 -26.91 13.13
CA PRO A 86 -1.48 -26.23 12.21
C PRO A 86 -1.80 -26.58 10.76
N SER A 87 -2.05 -25.57 9.93
CA SER A 87 -2.40 -25.74 8.52
C SER A 87 -1.33 -25.14 7.61
N SER A 88 -1.21 -25.70 6.40
CA SER A 88 -0.36 -25.13 5.34
C SER A 88 -0.97 -23.87 4.70
N MET A 89 -2.25 -23.61 4.96
CA MET A 89 -2.99 -22.46 4.44
C MET A 89 -3.69 -21.69 5.57
N PRO A 90 -2.94 -21.08 6.50
CA PRO A 90 -3.51 -20.36 7.64
C PRO A 90 -4.36 -19.14 7.22
N GLY A 91 -4.18 -18.62 5.99
CA GLY A 91 -4.99 -17.55 5.41
C GLY A 91 -6.46 -17.91 5.15
N LEU A 92 -6.79 -19.21 5.12
CA LEU A 92 -8.18 -19.65 5.00
C LEU A 92 -9.01 -19.25 6.24
N ILE A 93 -8.37 -19.07 7.40
CA ILE A 93 -9.04 -18.71 8.65
C ILE A 93 -9.64 -17.30 8.55
N PRO A 94 -8.87 -16.22 8.29
CA PRO A 94 -9.48 -14.90 8.08
C PRO A 94 -10.40 -14.89 6.86
N ALA A 95 -10.12 -15.65 5.79
CA ALA A 95 -11.04 -15.76 4.65
C ALA A 95 -12.42 -16.30 5.07
N ALA A 96 -12.48 -17.33 5.91
CA ALA A 96 -13.72 -17.86 6.45
C ALA A 96 -14.46 -16.82 7.32
N PHE A 97 -13.74 -16.05 8.12
CA PHE A 97 -14.31 -14.96 8.94
C PHE A 97 -14.83 -13.78 8.10
N SER A 98 -14.35 -13.58 6.87
CA SER A 98 -14.91 -12.56 5.98
C SER A 98 -16.34 -12.91 5.51
N VAL A 99 -16.70 -14.20 5.45
CA VAL A 99 -17.99 -14.66 4.90
C VAL A 99 -19.18 -14.16 5.72
N PRO A 100 -19.25 -14.33 7.06
CA PRO A 100 -20.35 -13.77 7.86
C PRO A 100 -20.49 -12.25 7.71
N SER A 101 -19.38 -11.51 7.66
CA SER A 101 -19.41 -10.05 7.46
C SER A 101 -19.95 -9.66 6.08
N LEU A 102 -19.56 -10.39 5.03
CA LEU A 102 -20.09 -10.19 3.66
C LEU A 102 -21.57 -10.57 3.56
N LEU A 103 -22.00 -11.67 4.17
CA LEU A 103 -23.40 -12.07 4.23
C LEU A 103 -24.24 -11.03 4.97
N GLY A 104 -23.74 -10.51 6.10
CA GLY A 104 -24.38 -9.43 6.83
C GLY A 104 -24.50 -8.14 6.00
N LEU A 105 -23.44 -7.79 5.26
CA LEU A 105 -23.46 -6.66 4.32
C LEU A 105 -24.52 -6.84 3.22
N ILE A 106 -24.60 -8.03 2.61
CA ILE A 106 -25.59 -8.35 1.57
C ILE A 106 -27.01 -8.31 2.15
N ALA A 107 -27.22 -8.85 3.34
CA ALA A 107 -28.50 -8.82 4.02
C ALA A 107 -28.96 -7.38 4.31
N LEU A 108 -28.05 -6.53 4.79
CA LEU A 108 -28.30 -5.09 5.00
C LEU A 108 -28.62 -4.35 3.70
N LEU A 109 -27.92 -4.66 2.61
CA LEU A 109 -28.21 -4.06 1.30
C LEU A 109 -29.62 -4.39 0.80
N LYS A 110 -30.12 -5.60 1.09
CA LYS A 110 -31.45 -6.07 0.68
C LYS A 110 -32.57 -5.60 1.62
N ARG A 111 -32.32 -5.54 2.93
CA ARG A 111 -33.35 -5.29 3.94
C ARG A 111 -33.49 -3.82 4.36
N THR A 112 -32.42 -3.03 4.29
CA THR A 112 -32.44 -1.64 4.80
C THR A 112 -32.78 -0.64 3.68
N PRO A 113 -33.86 0.17 3.82
CA PRO A 113 -34.25 1.18 2.83
C PRO A 113 -33.17 2.24 2.58
N ALA A 114 -33.08 2.75 1.34
CA ALA A 114 -32.06 3.74 0.93
C ALA A 114 -32.14 5.06 1.69
N GLN A 115 -33.33 5.41 2.19
CA GLN A 115 -33.59 6.65 2.91
C GLN A 115 -33.23 6.57 4.40
N SER A 116 -32.91 5.39 4.93
CA SER A 116 -32.57 5.24 6.35
C SER A 116 -31.26 5.95 6.69
N PRO A 117 -31.24 6.82 7.72
CA PRO A 117 -30.04 7.54 8.13
C PRO A 117 -28.93 6.61 8.63
N ALA A 118 -29.29 5.46 9.21
CA ALA A 118 -28.35 4.48 9.75
C ALA A 118 -27.71 3.57 8.68
N ARG A 119 -28.28 3.51 7.47
CA ARG A 119 -27.84 2.56 6.42
C ARG A 119 -26.36 2.70 6.09
N LYS A 120 -25.86 3.93 5.91
CA LYS A 120 -24.45 4.16 5.57
C LYS A 120 -23.50 3.65 6.66
N ALA A 121 -23.82 3.91 7.93
CA ALA A 121 -23.02 3.45 9.05
C ALA A 121 -23.02 1.92 9.16
N GLN A 122 -24.18 1.27 9.04
CA GLN A 122 -24.31 -0.19 9.09
C GLN A 122 -23.54 -0.88 7.96
N LEU A 123 -23.64 -0.36 6.72
CA LEU A 123 -22.88 -0.88 5.58
C LEU A 123 -21.36 -0.67 5.78
N ALA A 124 -20.95 0.46 6.35
CA ALA A 124 -19.55 0.73 6.66
C ALA A 124 -19.00 -0.23 7.74
N LEU A 125 -19.79 -0.59 8.75
CA LEU A 125 -19.39 -1.53 9.81
C LEU A 125 -19.14 -2.93 9.24
N PHE A 126 -20.11 -3.51 8.52
CA PHE A 126 -19.97 -4.86 7.95
C PHE A 126 -18.99 -4.91 6.78
N GLY A 127 -18.97 -3.88 5.93
CA GLY A 127 -17.98 -3.74 4.88
C GLY A 127 -16.56 -3.56 5.42
N GLY A 128 -16.41 -2.82 6.52
CA GLY A 128 -15.14 -2.65 7.23
C GLY A 128 -14.65 -3.95 7.86
N ALA A 129 -15.52 -4.70 8.53
CA ALA A 129 -15.18 -6.01 9.10
C ALA A 129 -14.79 -7.03 8.00
N ALA A 130 -15.54 -7.09 6.90
CA ALA A 130 -15.19 -7.94 5.76
C ALA A 130 -13.84 -7.56 5.17
N LEU A 131 -13.61 -6.25 4.95
CA LEU A 131 -12.34 -5.76 4.41
C LEU A 131 -11.17 -6.05 5.34
N PHE A 132 -11.34 -5.86 6.65
CA PHE A 132 -10.34 -6.20 7.66
C PHE A 132 -9.88 -7.65 7.51
N PHE A 133 -10.81 -8.60 7.41
CA PHE A 133 -10.48 -10.02 7.24
C PHE A 133 -9.84 -10.33 5.90
N ILE A 134 -10.32 -9.73 4.80
CA ILE A 134 -9.71 -9.92 3.47
C ILE A 134 -8.26 -9.41 3.48
N THR A 135 -8.01 -8.22 4.03
CA THR A 135 -6.66 -7.66 4.16
C THR A 135 -5.77 -8.54 5.03
N LEU A 136 -6.33 -9.18 6.07
CA LEU A 136 -5.62 -10.05 7.01
C LEU A 136 -5.21 -11.39 6.40
N ILE A 137 -5.81 -11.82 5.29
CA ILE A 137 -5.36 -13.01 4.54
C ILE A 137 -3.88 -12.87 4.17
N PHE A 138 -3.45 -11.68 3.73
CA PHE A 138 -2.10 -11.49 3.23
C PHE A 138 -0.99 -11.70 4.27
N PRO A 139 -0.98 -11.00 5.42
CA PRO A 139 0.06 -11.18 6.44
C PRO A 139 -0.01 -12.53 7.15
N ILE A 140 -1.15 -13.24 7.12
CA ILE A 140 -1.28 -14.57 7.71
C ILE A 140 -0.83 -15.67 6.74
N GLN A 141 -1.15 -15.57 5.45
CA GLN A 141 -0.85 -16.60 4.47
C GLN A 141 0.53 -16.48 3.84
N PHE A 142 1.00 -15.25 3.64
CA PHE A 142 2.18 -14.97 2.84
C PHE A 142 3.28 -14.30 3.66
N ASP A 143 4.51 -14.49 3.21
CA ASP A 143 5.70 -13.95 3.85
C ASP A 143 6.38 -12.85 3.02
N ARG A 144 7.20 -12.04 3.69
CA ARG A 144 8.16 -11.11 3.05
C ARG A 144 7.47 -10.19 2.02
N GLN A 145 7.92 -10.13 0.77
CA GLN A 145 7.43 -9.22 -0.26
C GLN A 145 5.98 -9.48 -0.69
N TRP A 146 5.50 -10.72 -0.57
CA TRP A 146 4.15 -11.08 -0.99
C TRP A 146 3.07 -10.36 -0.19
N ILE A 147 3.34 -10.06 1.09
CA ILE A 147 2.46 -9.22 1.91
C ILE A 147 2.34 -7.81 1.31
N THR A 148 3.46 -7.21 0.87
CA THR A 148 3.46 -5.87 0.25
C THR A 148 2.68 -5.88 -1.06
N LEU A 149 2.90 -6.90 -1.89
CA LEU A 149 2.22 -7.04 -3.18
C LEU A 149 0.71 -7.23 -2.99
N GLY A 150 0.32 -8.06 -2.03
CA GLY A 150 -1.07 -8.26 -1.64
C GLY A 150 -1.77 -6.94 -1.30
N TRP A 151 -1.21 -6.18 -0.36
CA TRP A 151 -1.77 -4.88 0.04
C TRP A 151 -1.76 -3.85 -1.08
N ALA A 152 -0.74 -3.81 -1.94
CA ALA A 152 -0.72 -2.88 -3.07
C ALA A 152 -1.82 -3.20 -4.10
N LEU A 153 -1.96 -4.48 -4.45
CA LEU A 153 -2.99 -4.96 -5.38
C LEU A 153 -4.39 -4.76 -4.80
N GLU A 154 -4.60 -5.10 -3.53
CA GLU A 154 -5.84 -4.84 -2.80
C GLU A 154 -6.15 -3.34 -2.78
N GLY A 155 -5.16 -2.48 -2.51
CA GLY A 155 -5.33 -1.03 -2.50
C GLY A 155 -5.83 -0.48 -3.84
N VAL A 156 -5.31 -0.96 -4.96
CA VAL A 156 -5.80 -0.61 -6.31
C VAL A 156 -7.20 -1.18 -6.55
N ALA A 157 -7.43 -2.43 -6.16
CA ALA A 157 -8.73 -3.08 -6.31
C ALA A 157 -9.83 -2.31 -5.56
N LEU A 158 -9.55 -1.78 -4.37
CA LEU A 158 -10.46 -0.93 -3.61
C LEU A 158 -10.69 0.42 -4.28
N CYS A 159 -9.65 1.05 -4.84
CA CYS A 159 -9.78 2.28 -5.61
C CYS A 159 -10.62 2.08 -6.89
N TRP A 160 -10.53 0.90 -7.50
CA TRP A 160 -11.38 0.51 -8.63
C TRP A 160 -12.81 0.19 -8.19
N LEU A 161 -12.99 -0.54 -7.09
CA LEU A 161 -14.30 -0.90 -6.54
C LEU A 161 -15.09 0.34 -6.15
N PHE A 162 -14.41 1.39 -5.66
CA PHE A 162 -15.01 2.69 -5.38
C PHE A 162 -15.76 3.29 -6.60
N GLN A 163 -15.35 2.97 -7.83
CA GLN A 163 -16.03 3.44 -9.04
C GLN A 163 -17.41 2.80 -9.24
N ARG A 164 -17.62 1.61 -8.67
CA ARG A 164 -18.88 0.87 -8.74
C ARG A 164 -19.72 1.09 -7.49
N VAL A 165 -19.06 1.19 -6.34
CA VAL A 165 -19.68 1.42 -5.03
C VAL A 165 -19.06 2.68 -4.43
N PRO A 166 -19.68 3.87 -4.59
CA PRO A 166 -19.06 5.16 -4.22
C PRO A 166 -19.09 5.40 -2.71
N HIS A 167 -18.50 4.49 -1.93
CA HIS A 167 -18.34 4.61 -0.48
C HIS A 167 -16.97 5.22 -0.13
N PRO A 168 -16.91 6.34 0.62
CA PRO A 168 -15.66 7.06 0.86
C PRO A 168 -14.60 6.23 1.60
N GLY A 169 -15.03 5.25 2.41
CA GLY A 169 -14.14 4.33 3.11
C GLY A 169 -13.27 3.48 2.18
N LEU A 170 -13.78 3.05 1.01
CA LEU A 170 -13.02 2.22 0.07
C LEU A 170 -11.81 2.97 -0.49
N ARG A 171 -12.02 4.23 -0.84
CA ARG A 171 -10.94 5.10 -1.31
C ARG A 171 -9.93 5.37 -0.21
N LEU A 172 -10.38 5.65 1.01
CA LEU A 172 -9.49 5.88 2.16
C LEU A 172 -8.59 4.66 2.41
N VAL A 173 -9.20 3.49 2.62
CA VAL A 173 -8.45 2.25 2.90
C VAL A 173 -7.56 1.87 1.72
N GLY A 174 -8.05 1.97 0.49
CA GLY A 174 -7.24 1.69 -0.70
C GLY A 174 -5.99 2.58 -0.80
N THR A 175 -6.13 3.87 -0.51
CA THR A 175 -4.98 4.78 -0.47
C THR A 175 -4.06 4.54 0.72
N ALA A 176 -4.59 4.12 1.87
CA ALA A 176 -3.81 3.78 3.05
C ALA A 176 -2.96 2.52 2.80
N LEU A 177 -3.54 1.46 2.23
CA LEU A 177 -2.81 0.23 1.88
C LEU A 177 -1.65 0.50 0.91
N LEU A 178 -1.88 1.35 -0.10
CA LEU A 178 -0.83 1.78 -1.03
C LEU A 178 0.28 2.58 -0.33
N ALA A 179 -0.07 3.46 0.62
CA ALA A 179 0.91 4.20 1.40
C ALA A 179 1.71 3.27 2.34
N VAL A 180 1.06 2.29 2.97
CA VAL A 180 1.74 1.27 3.79
C VAL A 180 2.68 0.42 2.93
N ALA A 181 2.24 0.00 1.74
CA ALA A 181 3.09 -0.72 0.80
C ALA A 181 4.31 0.11 0.39
N PHE A 182 4.13 1.41 0.10
CA PHE A 182 5.23 2.34 -0.15
C PHE A 182 6.21 2.40 1.03
N VAL A 183 5.72 2.64 2.25
CA VAL A 183 6.55 2.74 3.46
C VAL A 183 7.35 1.46 3.66
N ARG A 184 6.72 0.30 3.46
CA ARG A 184 7.38 -1.00 3.61
C ARG A 184 8.46 -1.26 2.56
N LEU A 185 8.38 -0.66 1.37
CA LEU A 185 9.45 -0.76 0.36
C LEU A 185 10.52 0.32 0.53
N ALA A 186 10.14 1.54 0.89
CA ALA A 186 11.05 2.68 0.91
C ALA A 186 11.80 2.82 2.24
N LEU A 187 11.17 2.45 3.36
CA LEU A 187 11.66 2.76 4.71
C LEU A 187 12.00 1.53 5.56
N ASN A 188 11.85 0.32 5.03
CA ASN A 188 12.20 -0.91 5.74
C ASN A 188 13.51 -1.51 5.20
N PRO A 189 14.65 -1.35 5.90
CA PRO A 189 15.92 -1.90 5.45
C PRO A 189 15.92 -3.43 5.35
N ALA A 190 15.07 -4.11 6.13
CA ALA A 190 14.99 -5.57 6.15
C ALA A 190 14.58 -6.15 4.79
N ILE A 191 14.04 -5.34 3.88
CA ILE A 191 13.69 -5.81 2.55
C ILE A 191 14.89 -6.37 1.79
N PHE A 192 16.08 -5.77 1.95
CA PHE A 192 17.30 -6.24 1.27
C PHE A 192 17.82 -7.58 1.80
N SER A 193 17.28 -8.07 2.92
CA SER A 193 17.58 -9.38 3.49
C SER A 193 16.43 -10.38 3.33
N TYR A 194 15.34 -10.01 2.66
CA TYR A 194 14.20 -10.92 2.47
C TYR A 194 14.55 -12.11 1.59
N HIS A 195 15.30 -11.91 0.52
CA HIS A 195 15.76 -13.00 -0.33
C HIS A 195 17.22 -12.79 -0.66
N GLY A 196 17.94 -13.90 -0.83
CA GLY A 196 19.24 -13.85 -1.49
C GLY A 196 19.09 -13.18 -2.85
N ARG A 197 20.14 -12.47 -3.28
CA ARG A 197 20.22 -11.87 -4.60
C ARG A 197 19.90 -12.90 -5.70
N SER A 198 19.11 -12.50 -6.69
CA SER A 198 18.79 -13.33 -7.85
C SER A 198 20.02 -13.55 -8.73
N VAL A 199 20.14 -14.74 -9.33
CA VAL A 199 21.28 -15.07 -10.22
C VAL A 199 21.23 -14.27 -11.52
N THR A 200 20.03 -13.93 -12.00
CA THR A 200 19.81 -13.12 -13.20
C THR A 200 19.82 -11.63 -12.85
N PRO A 201 20.79 -10.83 -13.36
CA PRO A 201 20.74 -9.38 -13.23
C PRO A 201 19.49 -8.82 -13.91
N ILE A 202 18.92 -7.73 -13.37
CA ILE A 202 17.75 -7.00 -13.89
C ILE A 202 16.41 -7.73 -13.72
N PHE A 203 16.31 -9.01 -14.09
CA PHE A 203 15.12 -9.83 -13.82
C PHE A 203 15.18 -10.45 -12.43
N ASN A 204 15.30 -9.59 -11.41
CA ASN A 204 15.35 -9.97 -10.02
C ASN A 204 14.01 -9.73 -9.33
N TRP A 205 13.96 -10.08 -8.04
CA TRP A 205 12.74 -9.92 -7.26
C TRP A 205 12.43 -8.47 -6.83
N TYR A 206 13.45 -7.61 -6.79
CA TYR A 206 13.27 -6.17 -6.57
C TYR A 206 12.51 -5.55 -7.74
N LEU A 207 12.85 -5.91 -8.98
CA LEU A 207 12.19 -5.42 -10.19
C LEU A 207 10.68 -5.65 -10.14
N TYR A 208 10.23 -6.89 -9.95
CA TYR A 208 8.79 -7.16 -9.92
C TYR A 208 8.15 -6.54 -8.68
N THR A 209 8.81 -6.55 -7.51
CA THR A 209 8.19 -6.07 -6.27
C THR A 209 7.99 -4.55 -6.31
N TYR A 210 9.06 -3.79 -6.53
CA TYR A 210 8.98 -2.33 -6.62
C TYR A 210 8.23 -1.90 -7.88
N GLY A 211 8.40 -2.60 -9.00
CA GLY A 211 7.73 -2.31 -10.26
C GLY A 211 6.21 -2.45 -10.17
N ILE A 212 5.71 -3.57 -9.63
CA ILE A 212 4.26 -3.80 -9.48
C ILE A 212 3.65 -2.75 -8.54
N VAL A 213 4.28 -2.45 -7.40
CA VAL A 213 3.77 -1.44 -6.45
C VAL A 213 3.79 -0.04 -7.08
N THR A 214 4.82 0.29 -7.86
CA THR A 214 4.89 1.54 -8.64
C THR A 214 3.73 1.66 -9.63
N VAL A 215 3.46 0.59 -10.40
CA VAL A 215 2.33 0.53 -11.33
C VAL A 215 1.01 0.67 -10.58
N CYS A 216 0.87 0.02 -9.41
CA CYS A 216 -0.31 0.12 -8.57
C CYS A 216 -0.58 1.57 -8.11
N LEU A 217 0.44 2.29 -7.66
CA LEU A 217 0.34 3.70 -7.26
C LEU A 217 -0.13 4.58 -8.43
N PHE A 218 0.45 4.41 -9.63
CA PHE A 218 0.04 5.15 -10.81
C PHE A 218 -1.36 4.77 -11.31
N ALA A 219 -1.73 3.48 -11.23
CA ALA A 219 -3.07 3.01 -11.56
C ALA A 219 -4.10 3.63 -10.61
N ALA A 220 -3.88 3.58 -9.30
CA ALA A 220 -4.75 4.23 -8.32
C ALA A 220 -4.88 5.74 -8.55
N ALA A 221 -3.78 6.44 -8.88
CA ALA A 221 -3.82 7.86 -9.20
C ALA A 221 -4.68 8.19 -10.44
N ARG A 222 -4.76 7.27 -11.40
CA ARG A 222 -5.65 7.37 -12.58
C ARG A 222 -7.10 7.02 -12.24
N LEU A 223 -7.31 5.94 -11.48
CA LEU A 223 -8.65 5.50 -11.04
C LEU A 223 -9.35 6.55 -10.17
N LEU A 224 -8.57 7.32 -9.41
CA LEU A 224 -9.04 8.43 -8.57
C LEU A 224 -8.95 9.79 -9.27
N ALA A 225 -9.09 9.85 -10.59
CA ALA A 225 -9.23 11.11 -11.32
C ALA A 225 -10.46 11.92 -10.82
N PRO A 226 -10.46 13.26 -10.93
CA PRO A 226 -11.61 14.10 -10.58
C PRO A 226 -12.91 13.58 -11.24
N PRO A 227 -14.04 13.58 -10.52
CA PRO A 227 -14.30 14.16 -9.19
C PRO A 227 -13.95 13.25 -7.99
N ARG A 228 -13.29 12.11 -8.22
CA ARG A 228 -13.08 11.04 -7.22
C ARG A 228 -11.82 11.20 -6.37
N ASN A 229 -11.08 12.26 -6.58
CA ASN A 229 -9.72 12.47 -6.09
C ASN A 229 -9.60 12.88 -4.61
N LEU A 230 -10.70 13.22 -3.93
CA LEU A 230 -10.67 13.86 -2.61
C LEU A 230 -10.72 12.87 -1.44
N VAL A 231 -9.60 12.49 -0.84
CA VAL A 231 -9.58 11.69 0.41
C VAL A 231 -9.47 12.62 1.61
N LEU A 232 -10.41 12.53 2.55
CA LEU A 232 -10.47 13.43 3.72
C LEU A 232 -10.39 14.93 3.32
N GLY A 233 -11.04 15.29 2.21
CA GLY A 233 -11.05 16.66 1.68
C GLY A 233 -9.79 17.09 0.91
N ARG A 234 -8.76 16.24 0.81
CA ARG A 234 -7.51 16.56 0.11
C ARG A 234 -7.38 15.77 -1.20
N ASN A 235 -6.86 16.43 -2.24
CA ASN A 235 -6.56 15.77 -3.51
C ASN A 235 -5.41 14.77 -3.34
N ILE A 236 -5.70 13.48 -3.46
CA ILE A 236 -4.72 12.42 -3.19
C ILE A 236 -3.82 12.09 -4.39
N ARG A 237 -4.20 12.50 -5.62
CA ARG A 237 -3.48 12.13 -6.84
C ARG A 237 -2.02 12.60 -6.84
N PRO A 238 -1.68 13.84 -6.44
CA PRO A 238 -0.28 14.28 -6.39
C PRO A 238 0.57 13.41 -5.46
N LEU A 239 0.01 12.99 -4.31
CA LEU A 239 0.69 12.09 -3.40
C LEU A 239 0.96 10.74 -4.08
N LEU A 240 -0.05 10.11 -4.66
CA LEU A 240 0.11 8.79 -5.31
C LEU A 240 1.12 8.84 -6.48
N TYR A 241 1.09 9.89 -7.30
CA TYR A 241 2.11 10.08 -8.34
C TYR A 241 3.50 10.29 -7.75
N ALA A 242 3.64 11.10 -6.70
CA ALA A 242 4.92 11.33 -6.04
C ALA A 242 5.50 10.04 -5.44
N LEU A 243 4.70 9.28 -4.69
CA LEU A 243 5.10 7.99 -4.12
C LEU A 243 5.52 7.00 -5.21
N GLY A 244 4.76 6.91 -6.31
CA GLY A 244 5.10 6.06 -7.46
C GLY A 244 6.41 6.47 -8.12
N THR A 245 6.64 7.77 -8.33
CA THR A 245 7.89 8.31 -8.88
C THR A 245 9.08 8.05 -7.96
N ILE A 246 8.91 8.18 -6.64
CA ILE A 246 9.97 7.88 -5.67
C ILE A 246 10.31 6.38 -5.72
N LEU A 247 9.32 5.48 -5.75
CA LEU A 247 9.61 4.05 -5.88
C LEU A 247 10.28 3.70 -7.21
N ALA A 248 9.88 4.33 -8.32
CA ALA A 248 10.52 4.14 -9.61
C ALA A 248 12.00 4.56 -9.56
N PHE A 249 12.31 5.66 -8.86
CA PHE A 249 13.69 6.12 -8.67
C PHE A 249 14.46 5.18 -7.73
N LEU A 250 13.86 4.72 -6.64
CA LEU A 250 14.50 3.74 -5.75
C LEU A 250 14.80 2.43 -6.49
N LEU A 251 13.85 1.92 -7.26
CA LEU A 251 14.02 0.73 -8.09
C LEU A 251 15.21 0.90 -9.05
N LEU A 252 15.29 2.04 -9.75
CA LEU A 252 16.44 2.34 -10.63
C LEU A 252 17.78 2.23 -9.87
N ASN A 253 17.86 2.76 -8.65
CA ASN A 253 19.07 2.71 -7.85
C ASN A 253 19.39 1.28 -7.33
N ILE A 254 18.36 0.52 -6.97
CA ILE A 254 18.47 -0.87 -6.54
C ILE A 254 18.96 -1.74 -7.69
N GLU A 255 18.43 -1.58 -8.91
CA GLU A 255 18.86 -2.36 -10.07
C GLU A 255 20.33 -2.10 -10.44
N ILE A 256 20.78 -0.84 -10.34
CA ILE A 256 22.20 -0.51 -10.57
C ILE A 256 23.07 -1.14 -9.47
N ALA A 257 22.65 -1.03 -8.20
CA ALA A 257 23.38 -1.66 -7.09
C ALA A 257 23.44 -3.19 -7.24
N ASP A 258 22.33 -3.80 -7.66
CA ASP A 258 22.23 -5.23 -7.90
C ASP A 258 23.15 -5.66 -9.05
N TYR A 259 23.13 -4.96 -10.19
CA TYR A 259 23.96 -5.29 -11.36
C TYR A 259 25.47 -5.27 -11.04
N PHE A 260 25.93 -4.25 -10.31
CA PHE A 260 27.35 -4.07 -9.97
C PHE A 260 27.79 -4.84 -8.71
N SER A 261 26.89 -5.53 -8.02
CA SER A 261 27.25 -6.37 -6.87
C SER A 261 27.96 -7.65 -7.33
N ARG A 262 29.00 -8.08 -6.61
CA ARG A 262 29.79 -9.26 -6.98
C ARG A 262 28.92 -10.53 -7.00
N PRO A 263 29.07 -11.42 -7.99
CA PRO A 263 28.41 -12.73 -7.99
C PRO A 263 28.76 -13.49 -6.69
N GLY A 264 27.76 -14.05 -6.01
CA GLY A 264 27.94 -14.83 -4.77
C GLY A 264 27.73 -14.07 -3.45
N MET A 265 27.53 -12.74 -3.47
CA MET A 265 27.06 -12.02 -2.27
C MET A 265 25.55 -12.19 -2.09
N ALA A 266 25.14 -12.65 -0.90
CA ALA A 266 23.73 -12.89 -0.57
C ALA A 266 22.93 -11.59 -0.34
N THR A 267 23.61 -10.48 -0.04
CA THR A 267 23.00 -9.21 0.33
C THR A 267 23.48 -8.05 -0.56
N LEU A 268 22.58 -7.10 -0.80
CA LEU A 268 22.86 -5.91 -1.61
C LEU A 268 23.79 -4.97 -0.83
N THR A 269 25.03 -4.80 -1.29
CA THR A 269 25.97 -3.85 -0.67
C THR A 269 26.01 -2.56 -1.46
N PHE A 270 25.55 -1.47 -0.88
CA PHE A 270 25.72 -0.13 -1.44
C PHE A 270 27.16 0.34 -1.19
N GLN A 271 28.05 0.00 -2.10
CA GLN A 271 29.40 0.54 -2.12
C GLN A 271 29.38 1.84 -2.94
N PHE A 272 29.84 2.94 -2.35
CA PHE A 272 29.82 4.27 -2.99
C PHE A 272 31.20 4.70 -3.53
N SER A 273 32.19 3.82 -3.48
CA SER A 273 33.56 4.07 -3.95
C SER A 273 34.17 2.81 -4.56
N GLY A 274 35.17 2.98 -5.42
CA GLY A 274 36.00 1.89 -5.97
C GLY A 274 35.48 1.20 -7.23
N ASN A 275 34.42 1.70 -7.87
CA ASN A 275 33.99 1.22 -9.19
C ASN A 275 33.47 2.37 -10.06
N PHE A 276 34.34 2.90 -10.91
CA PHE A 276 34.04 4.02 -11.82
C PHE A 276 32.81 3.73 -12.72
N ALA A 277 32.71 2.51 -13.26
CA ALA A 277 31.59 2.14 -14.14
C ALA A 277 30.23 2.17 -13.41
N ARG A 278 30.21 1.76 -12.13
CA ARG A 278 29.01 1.86 -11.28
C ARG A 278 28.64 3.32 -11.00
N ASP A 279 29.62 4.13 -10.60
CA ASP A 279 29.40 5.53 -10.25
C ASP A 279 28.89 6.33 -11.47
N MET A 280 29.45 6.07 -12.66
CA MET A 280 28.98 6.55 -13.96
C MET A 280 27.56 6.10 -14.27
N SER A 281 27.25 4.83 -14.05
CA SER A 281 25.91 4.27 -14.32
C SER A 281 24.83 4.99 -13.50
N TYR A 282 25.10 5.27 -12.22
CA TYR A 282 24.20 6.08 -11.39
C TYR A 282 23.98 7.48 -11.98
N SER A 283 25.04 8.17 -12.40
CA SER A 283 24.92 9.53 -12.94
C SER A 283 24.18 9.59 -14.27
N ILE A 284 24.46 8.66 -15.19
CA ILE A 284 23.74 8.54 -16.46
C ILE A 284 22.27 8.22 -16.21
N ALA A 285 21.99 7.30 -15.28
CA ALA A 285 20.63 6.90 -14.93
C ALA A 285 19.84 8.06 -14.28
N TRP A 286 20.44 8.79 -13.34
CA TRP A 286 19.80 9.94 -12.70
C TRP A 286 19.55 11.07 -13.69
N ALA A 287 20.50 11.37 -14.58
CA ALA A 287 20.34 12.36 -15.64
C ALA A 287 19.19 11.99 -16.59
N SER A 288 19.15 10.71 -17.01
CA SER A 288 18.09 10.18 -17.88
C SER A 288 16.72 10.23 -17.21
N PHE A 289 16.65 9.86 -15.92
CA PHE A 289 15.41 9.91 -15.14
C PHE A 289 14.94 11.36 -14.93
N ALA A 290 15.85 12.29 -14.62
CA ALA A 290 15.55 13.71 -14.51
C ALA A 290 15.04 14.29 -15.83
N LEU A 291 15.69 13.97 -16.96
CA LEU A 291 15.26 14.41 -18.28
C LEU A 291 13.87 13.87 -18.65
N LEU A 292 13.61 12.59 -18.38
CA LEU A 292 12.29 11.99 -18.57
C LEU A 292 11.22 12.72 -17.73
N LEU A 293 11.49 12.97 -16.45
CA LEU A 293 10.59 13.72 -15.59
C LEU A 293 10.38 15.15 -16.07
N LEU A 294 11.41 15.82 -16.58
CA LEU A 294 11.30 17.17 -17.14
C LEU A 294 10.42 17.19 -18.38
N ILE A 295 10.63 16.25 -19.30
CA ILE A 295 9.79 16.08 -20.51
C ILE A 295 8.33 15.83 -20.11
N ILE A 296 8.08 14.94 -19.14
CA ILE A 296 6.73 14.65 -18.63
C ILE A 296 6.12 15.89 -17.98
N GLY A 297 6.87 16.59 -17.12
CA GLY A 297 6.43 17.79 -16.42
C GLY A 297 6.12 18.96 -17.35
N ILE A 298 6.87 19.09 -18.46
CA ILE A 298 6.59 20.06 -19.52
C ILE A 298 5.33 19.65 -20.30
N ARG A 299 5.27 18.40 -20.81
CA ARG A 299 4.14 17.91 -21.61
C ARG A 299 2.81 17.95 -20.87
N GLN A 300 2.82 17.68 -19.57
CA GLN A 300 1.61 17.68 -18.72
C GLN A 300 1.38 19.02 -18.01
N ASN A 301 2.25 20.02 -18.22
CA ASN A 301 2.19 21.34 -17.58
C ASN A 301 2.12 21.31 -16.04
N VAL A 302 2.89 20.43 -15.40
CA VAL A 302 2.91 20.24 -13.94
C VAL A 302 4.15 20.90 -13.32
N ARG A 303 3.99 22.10 -12.76
CA ARG A 303 5.09 22.91 -12.18
C ARG A 303 5.95 22.15 -11.17
N PRO A 304 5.39 21.44 -10.16
CA PRO A 304 6.20 20.72 -9.17
C PRO A 304 7.10 19.64 -9.79
N VAL A 305 6.62 18.92 -10.80
CA VAL A 305 7.40 17.87 -11.48
C VAL A 305 8.59 18.48 -12.23
N ARG A 306 8.41 19.66 -12.85
CA ARG A 306 9.51 20.38 -13.49
C ARG A 306 10.57 20.81 -12.47
N TYR A 307 10.17 21.40 -11.35
CA TYR A 307 11.13 21.79 -10.31
C TYR A 307 11.85 20.60 -9.70
N ALA A 308 11.15 19.49 -9.43
CA ALA A 308 11.76 18.25 -8.95
C ALA A 308 12.77 17.68 -9.97
N SER A 309 12.44 17.69 -11.27
CA SER A 309 13.35 17.25 -12.32
C SER A 309 14.59 18.12 -12.45
N LEU A 310 14.45 19.45 -12.36
CA LEU A 310 15.58 20.39 -12.40
C LEU A 310 16.46 20.24 -11.15
N GLY A 311 15.84 20.04 -9.97
CA GLY A 311 16.56 19.74 -8.74
C GLY A 311 17.38 18.45 -8.84
N LEU A 312 16.77 17.37 -9.32
CA LEU A 312 17.48 16.09 -9.53
C LEU A 312 18.60 16.23 -10.57
N LEU A 313 18.38 16.97 -11.66
CA LEU A 313 19.41 17.24 -12.66
C LEU A 313 20.58 18.03 -12.05
N GLY A 314 20.30 19.06 -11.25
CA GLY A 314 21.31 19.83 -10.52
C GLY A 314 22.13 18.96 -9.56
N VAL A 315 21.47 18.10 -8.78
CA VAL A 315 22.14 17.12 -7.91
C VAL A 315 23.02 16.16 -8.71
N THR A 316 22.53 15.69 -9.87
CA THR A 316 23.27 14.79 -10.75
C THR A 316 24.52 15.45 -11.31
N ILE A 317 24.41 16.71 -11.76
CA ILE A 317 25.54 17.49 -12.26
C ILE A 317 26.57 17.73 -11.15
N LEU A 318 26.10 18.09 -9.96
CA LEU A 318 26.99 18.30 -8.81
C LEU A 318 27.74 17.02 -8.43
N LYS A 319 27.03 15.88 -8.35
CA LYS A 319 27.63 14.57 -8.12
C LYS A 319 28.66 14.23 -9.20
N LEU A 320 28.32 14.46 -10.47
CA LEU A 320 29.19 14.20 -11.60
C LEU A 320 30.50 14.99 -11.48
N PHE A 321 30.45 16.27 -11.10
CA PHE A 321 31.66 17.08 -10.96
C PHE A 321 32.49 16.77 -9.71
N LEU A 322 31.84 16.61 -8.56
CA LEU A 322 32.55 16.48 -7.28
C LEU A 322 33.11 15.08 -7.04
N HIS A 323 32.38 14.04 -7.43
CA HIS A 323 32.73 12.66 -7.11
C HIS A 323 33.28 11.93 -8.33
N ASP A 324 32.47 11.87 -9.38
CA ASP A 324 32.72 11.03 -10.54
C ASP A 324 33.94 11.50 -11.37
N LEU A 325 34.00 12.80 -11.70
CA LEU A 325 35.06 13.37 -12.52
C LEU A 325 36.37 13.59 -11.73
N SER A 326 36.32 13.52 -10.40
CA SER A 326 37.51 13.55 -9.56
C SER A 326 38.40 12.32 -9.77
N GLN A 327 37.80 11.19 -10.18
CA GLN A 327 38.48 9.92 -10.46
C GLN A 327 39.13 9.88 -11.86
N LEU A 328 38.83 10.86 -12.72
CA LEU A 328 39.39 10.93 -14.08
C LEU A 328 40.65 11.79 -14.13
N ASP A 329 41.56 11.37 -15.02
CA ASP A 329 42.71 12.17 -15.43
C ASP A 329 42.27 13.52 -16.00
N GLN A 330 43.16 14.50 -15.88
CA GLN A 330 42.85 15.92 -16.10
C GLN A 330 42.28 16.22 -17.49
N LEU A 331 42.71 15.48 -18.53
CA LEU A 331 42.23 15.66 -19.90
C LEU A 331 40.77 15.19 -20.09
N TYR A 332 40.42 14.03 -19.54
CA TYR A 332 39.05 13.49 -19.60
C TYR A 332 38.07 14.32 -18.79
N ARG A 333 38.54 14.92 -17.70
CA ARG A 333 37.76 15.87 -16.90
C ARG A 333 37.34 17.10 -17.72
N ILE A 334 38.28 17.68 -18.50
CA ILE A 334 38.00 18.82 -19.37
C ILE A 334 37.00 18.45 -20.47
N ALA A 335 37.18 17.30 -21.13
CA ALA A 335 36.24 16.82 -22.15
C ALA A 335 34.82 16.61 -21.59
N ALA A 336 34.71 16.05 -20.37
CA ALA A 336 33.42 15.86 -19.71
C ALA A 336 32.71 17.18 -19.38
N PHE A 337 33.43 18.23 -18.94
CA PHE A 337 32.86 19.57 -18.73
C PHE A 337 32.19 20.10 -20.00
N VAL A 338 32.83 19.92 -21.17
CA VAL A 338 32.28 20.37 -22.46
C VAL A 338 30.99 19.62 -22.81
N VAL A 339 30.98 18.29 -22.64
CA VAL A 339 29.78 17.47 -22.91
C VAL A 339 28.61 17.86 -22.01
N VAL A 340 28.87 18.06 -20.70
CA VAL A 340 27.84 18.50 -19.75
C VAL A 340 27.31 19.88 -20.11
N ALA A 341 28.17 20.81 -20.51
CA ALA A 341 27.75 22.14 -20.95
C ALA A 341 26.82 22.07 -22.17
N ILE A 342 27.13 21.23 -23.17
CA ILE A 342 26.27 21.01 -24.34
C ILE A 342 24.91 20.45 -23.94
N ILE A 343 24.87 19.46 -23.04
CA ILE A 343 23.61 18.87 -22.54
C ILE A 343 22.78 19.91 -21.79
N ALA A 344 23.42 20.73 -20.95
CA ALA A 344 22.74 21.80 -20.21
C ALA A 344 22.16 22.87 -21.14
N ILE A 345 22.89 23.24 -22.19
CA ILE A 345 22.41 24.15 -23.24
C ILE A 345 21.19 23.54 -23.95
N PHE A 346 21.23 22.26 -24.29
CA PHE A 346 20.10 21.57 -24.92
C PHE A 346 18.87 21.50 -24.00
N ALA A 347 19.07 21.21 -22.72
CA ALA A 347 18.00 21.22 -21.71
C ALA A 347 17.38 22.62 -21.54
N SER A 348 18.23 23.66 -21.51
CA SER A 348 17.80 25.07 -21.49
C SER A 348 16.99 25.44 -22.74
N PHE A 349 17.47 25.06 -23.92
CA PHE A 349 16.77 25.28 -25.18
C PHE A 349 15.41 24.58 -25.21
N LEU A 350 15.33 23.33 -24.77
CA LEU A 350 14.08 22.60 -24.63
C LEU A 350 13.12 23.36 -23.71
N TYR A 351 13.61 23.84 -22.56
CA TYR A 351 12.81 24.61 -21.60
C TYR A 351 12.29 25.93 -22.19
N GLN A 352 13.15 26.69 -22.88
CA GLN A 352 12.80 27.98 -23.49
C GLN A 352 11.82 27.84 -24.66
N ARG A 353 12.03 26.85 -25.55
CA ARG A 353 11.18 26.62 -26.73
C ARG A 353 9.72 26.36 -26.35
N PHE A 354 9.46 25.63 -25.26
CA PHE A 354 8.10 25.34 -24.81
C PHE A 354 7.45 26.51 -24.04
N LEU A 355 8.26 27.33 -23.35
CA LEU A 355 7.79 28.60 -22.77
C LEU A 355 7.38 29.61 -23.84
N GLY A 356 8.15 29.72 -24.93
CA GLY A 356 7.83 30.58 -26.08
C GLY A 356 6.54 30.18 -26.80
N LEU A 357 6.15 28.91 -26.77
CA LEU A 357 4.88 28.42 -27.33
C LEU A 357 3.66 28.69 -26.41
N SER A 358 3.88 28.93 -25.11
CA SER A 358 2.80 29.19 -24.14
C SER A 358 2.37 30.66 -24.07
N HIS A 359 3.01 31.55 -24.84
CA HIS A 359 2.81 33.00 -24.78
C HIS A 359 2.29 33.63 -26.08
N LYS A 360 1.69 32.86 -27.01
CA LYS A 360 0.91 33.48 -28.08
C LYS A 360 -0.37 34.08 -27.49
N PRO A 361 -0.54 35.42 -27.48
CA PRO A 361 -1.82 36.01 -27.15
C PRO A 361 -2.80 35.58 -28.24
N THR A 362 -3.96 35.06 -27.85
CA THR A 362 -5.13 35.05 -28.72
C THR A 362 -5.42 36.50 -29.11
N ARG A 363 -5.15 36.85 -30.36
CA ARG A 363 -5.63 38.10 -30.96
C ARG A 363 -7.10 37.97 -31.30
#